data_AF-A0A957T4L8-F1
#
_entry.id   AF-A0A957T4L8-F1
#
_cell.length_a   1.000
_cell.length_b   1.000
_cell.length_c   1.000
_cell.angle_alpha   90.00
_cell.angle_beta   90.00
_cell.angle_gamma   90.00
#
_symmetry.space_group_name_H-M   'P 1'
#
loop_
_entity.id
_entity.type
_entity.pdbx_description
1 polymer ?
#
loop_
_entity_poly.entity_id
_entity_poly.type
_entity_poly.pdbx_seq_one_letter_code
_entity_poly.pdbx_strand_id
1 'polypeptide(L)' 'EVADPTGAGDAFRGGFFAAQLAGLSLEVSGRIGALCSSYALENIGTTTHRFTINEFADRYASFFGAEPALEKLK' A
#
# COMPACT_ATOMS: atom_id res chain seq x y z
N GLU A 1 8.91 4.43 -11.75
CA GLU A 1 8.67 5.57 -12.66
C GLU A 1 7.17 5.84 -12.66
N VAL A 2 6.74 7.10 -12.77
CA VAL A 2 5.29 7.43 -12.75
C VAL A 2 4.74 7.26 -14.16
N ALA A 3 3.78 6.34 -14.31
CA ALA A 3 3.11 6.03 -15.56
C ALA A 3 1.76 6.75 -15.69
N ASP A 4 0.93 6.73 -14.65
CA ASP A 4 -0.42 7.33 -14.64
C ASP A 4 -0.80 7.78 -13.22
N PRO A 5 -1.10 9.06 -12.97
CA PRO A 5 -1.49 9.52 -11.64
C PRO A 5 -2.91 9.12 -11.23
N THR A 6 -3.72 8.60 -12.16
CA THR A 6 -5.14 8.34 -11.95
C THR A 6 -5.35 7.21 -10.94
N GLY A 7 -6.19 7.43 -9.93
CA GLY A 7 -6.52 6.43 -8.90
C GLY A 7 -5.53 6.35 -7.73
N ALA A 8 -4.44 7.12 -7.73
CA ALA A 8 -3.46 7.13 -6.62
C ALA A 8 -4.10 7.51 -5.27
N GLY A 9 -5.01 8.48 -5.27
CA GLY A 9 -5.74 8.90 -4.07
C GLY A 9 -6.75 7.86 -3.58
N ASP A 10 -7.32 7.06 -4.48
CA ASP A 10 -8.24 5.97 -4.12
C ASP A 10 -7.46 4.77 -3.59
N ALA A 11 -6.34 4.44 -4.21
CA ALA A 11 -5.42 3.42 -3.73
C ALA A 11 -4.87 3.75 -2.34
N PHE A 12 -4.51 5.03 -2.09
CA PHE A 12 -4.12 5.48 -0.76
C PHE A 12 -5.22 5.24 0.28
N ARG A 13 -6.44 5.69 -0.01
CA ARG A 13 -7.58 5.55 0.91
C ARG A 13 -7.93 4.08 1.15
N GLY A 14 -7.92 3.27 0.11
CA GLY A 14 -8.15 1.82 0.20
C GLY A 14 -7.15 1.15 1.14
N GLY A 15 -5.85 1.39 0.92
CA GLY A 15 -4.80 0.84 1.78
C GLY A 15 -4.89 1.35 3.23
N PHE A 16 -5.11 2.65 3.41
CA PHE A 16 -5.25 3.26 4.74
C PHE A 16 -6.41 2.67 5.52
N PHE A 17 -7.61 2.59 4.92
CA PHE A 17 -8.78 2.05 5.61
C PHE A 17 -8.69 0.54 5.84
N ALA A 18 -8.10 -0.23 4.90
CA ALA A 18 -7.82 -1.65 5.13
C ALA A 18 -6.92 -1.86 6.35
N ALA A 19 -5.85 -1.06 6.47
CA ALA A 19 -4.95 -1.10 7.62
C ALA A 19 -5.63 -0.69 8.94
N GLN A 20 -6.50 0.33 8.90
CA GLN A 20 -7.27 0.74 10.08
C GLN A 20 -8.27 -0.34 10.52
N LEU A 21 -8.94 -1.01 9.56
CA LEU A 21 -9.84 -2.14 9.85
C LEU A 21 -9.08 -3.34 10.43
N ALA A 22 -7.80 -3.53 10.06
CA ALA A 22 -6.91 -4.52 10.66
C ALA A 22 -6.32 -4.10 12.03
N GLY A 23 -6.71 -2.93 12.56
CA GLY A 23 -6.28 -2.43 13.87
C GLY A 23 -4.83 -1.97 13.91
N LEU A 24 -4.30 -1.46 12.79
CA LEU A 24 -2.96 -0.90 12.70
C LEU A 24 -2.92 0.56 13.18
N SER A 25 -1.75 1.04 13.59
CA SER A 25 -1.57 2.44 13.98
C SER A 25 -1.74 3.37 12.79
N LEU A 26 -2.11 4.64 13.05
CA LEU A 26 -2.27 5.65 11.99
C LEU A 26 -0.99 5.82 11.16
N GLU A 27 0.18 5.71 11.79
CA GLU A 27 1.49 5.79 11.12
C GLU A 27 1.68 4.63 10.13
N VAL A 28 1.44 3.39 10.56
CA VAL A 28 1.54 2.20 9.70
C VAL A 28 0.49 2.26 8.59
N SER A 29 -0.74 2.66 8.90
CA SER A 29 -1.81 2.84 7.90
C SER A 29 -1.46 3.90 6.85
N GLY A 30 -0.83 5.01 7.26
CA GLY A 30 -0.34 6.04 6.34
C GLY A 30 0.72 5.51 5.39
N ARG A 31 1.67 4.72 5.89
CA ARG A 31 2.71 4.07 5.08
C ARG A 31 2.14 3.04 4.11
N ILE A 32 1.18 2.23 4.55
CA ILE A 32 0.46 1.28 3.69
C ILE A 32 -0.27 2.03 2.57
N GLY A 33 -1.01 3.08 2.90
CA GLY A 33 -1.67 3.93 1.90
C GLY A 33 -0.68 4.54 0.90
N ALA A 34 0.45 5.07 1.38
CA ALA A 34 1.48 5.63 0.51
C ALA A 34 2.06 4.58 -0.45
N LEU A 35 2.28 3.35 0.01
CA LEU A 35 2.77 2.26 -0.82
C LEU A 35 1.73 1.81 -1.86
N CYS A 36 0.45 1.67 -1.47
CA CYS A 36 -0.66 1.41 -2.40
C CYS A 36 -0.75 2.48 -3.50
N SER A 37 -0.58 3.76 -3.13
CA SER A 37 -0.52 4.87 -4.08
C SER A 37 0.64 4.70 -5.08
N SER A 38 1.84 4.33 -4.61
CA SER A 38 2.99 4.06 -5.48
C SER A 38 2.69 2.97 -6.53
N TYR A 39 1.99 1.90 -6.14
CA TYR A 39 1.58 0.85 -7.08
C TYR A 39 0.62 1.37 -8.15
N ALA A 40 -0.34 2.22 -7.78
CA ALA A 40 -1.25 2.84 -8.74
C ALA A 40 -0.50 3.78 -9.71
N LEU A 41 0.44 4.60 -9.20
CA LEU A 41 1.24 5.52 -10.00
C LEU A 41 2.10 4.82 -11.06
N GLU A 42 2.53 3.59 -10.79
CA GLU A 42 3.45 2.82 -11.64
C GLU A 42 2.75 2.06 -12.79
N ASN A 43 1.41 2.02 -12.80
CA ASN A 43 0.64 1.25 -13.76
C ASN A 43 -0.37 2.14 -14.47
N ILE A 44 -0.57 1.94 -15.78
CA ILE A 44 -1.61 2.65 -16.52
C ILE A 44 -2.98 2.12 -16.09
N GLY A 45 -3.89 3.02 -15.72
CA GLY A 45 -5.22 2.67 -15.22
C GLY A 45 -5.30 2.44 -13.71
N THR A 46 -6.50 2.59 -13.15
CA THR A 46 -6.71 2.74 -11.70
C THR A 46 -6.57 1.46 -10.86
N THR A 47 -6.85 0.30 -11.46
CA THR A 47 -6.94 -0.99 -10.75
C THR A 47 -6.08 -2.09 -11.39
N THR A 48 -5.13 -1.71 -12.23
CA THR A 48 -4.29 -2.63 -13.01
C THR A 48 -3.10 -3.18 -12.21
N HIS A 49 -2.71 -2.49 -11.14
CA HIS A 49 -1.64 -2.93 -10.24
C HIS A 49 -1.97 -4.24 -9.52
N ARG A 50 -0.96 -5.09 -9.32
CA ARG A 50 -1.07 -6.39 -8.63
C ARG A 50 0.16 -6.60 -7.77
N PHE A 51 -0.06 -7.23 -6.61
CA PHE A 51 0.99 -7.70 -5.71
C PHE A 51 0.40 -8.80 -4.82
N THR A 52 1.26 -9.68 -4.33
CA THR A 52 0.99 -10.56 -3.21
C THR A 52 1.29 -9.84 -1.89
N ILE A 53 0.78 -10.36 -0.78
CA ILE A 53 1.04 -9.78 0.55
C ILE A 53 2.54 -9.85 0.89
N ASN A 54 3.24 -10.91 0.46
CA ASN A 54 4.68 -11.04 0.68
C ASN A 54 5.46 -9.98 -0.11
N GLU A 55 5.15 -9.80 -1.40
CA GLU A 55 5.78 -8.73 -2.21
C GLU A 55 5.51 -7.34 -1.64
N PHE A 56 4.30 -7.12 -1.11
CA PHE A 56 3.95 -5.87 -0.45
C PHE A 56 4.76 -5.66 0.83
N ALA A 57 4.90 -6.70 1.66
CA ALA A 57 5.65 -6.65 2.90
C ALA A 57 7.15 -6.43 2.66
N ASP A 58 7.73 -7.11 1.67
CA ASP A 58 9.13 -6.93 1.28
C ASP A 58 9.39 -5.49 0.80
N ARG A 59 8.50 -4.97 -0.05
CA ARG A 59 8.61 -3.60 -0.54
C ARG A 59 8.41 -2.59 0.59
N TYR A 60 7.43 -2.78 1.46
CA TYR A 60 7.25 -1.96 2.66
C TYR A 60 8.53 -1.92 3.50
N ALA A 61 9.14 -3.09 3.74
CA ALA A 61 10.35 -3.21 4.54
C ALA A 61 11.55 -2.46 3.93
N SER A 62 11.65 -2.41 2.60
CA SER A 62 12.71 -1.65 1.90
C SER A 62 12.66 -0.14 2.11
N PHE A 63 11.50 0.43 2.47
CA PHE A 63 11.32 1.87 2.68
C PHE A 63 11.16 2.26 4.15
N PHE A 64 10.50 1.41 4.95
CA PHE A 64 10.08 1.74 6.31
C PHE A 64 10.63 0.78 7.38
N GLY A 65 11.36 -0.26 6.98
CA GLY A 65 11.78 -1.35 7.87
C GLY A 65 10.69 -2.41 8.07
N ALA A 66 11.07 -3.55 8.63
CA ALA A 66 10.15 -4.66 8.88
C ALA A 66 9.05 -4.25 9.86
N GLU A 67 7.80 -4.57 9.53
CA GLU A 67 6.63 -4.30 10.38
C GLU A 67 5.85 -5.59 10.59
N PRO A 68 6.00 -6.26 11.75
CA PRO A 68 5.32 -7.50 12.06
C PRO A 68 3.79 -7.40 11.99
N ALA A 69 3.22 -6.21 12.17
CA ALA A 69 1.78 -6.03 12.13
C ALA A 69 1.17 -6.23 10.73
N LEU A 70 1.97 -6.22 9.65
CA LEU A 70 1.49 -6.56 8.30
C LEU A 70 1.00 -8.00 8.19
N GLU A 71 1.38 -8.91 9.10
CA GLU A 71 0.82 -10.26 9.18
C GLU A 71 -0.70 -10.26 9.36
N LYS A 72 -1.28 -9.19 9.94
CA LYS A 72 -2.74 -9.03 10.10
C LYS A 72 -3.47 -8.72 8.79
N LEU A 73 -2.74 -8.47 7.70
CA LEU A 73 -3.32 -8.21 6.38
C LEU A 73 -3.47 -9.50 5.53
N LYS A 74 -2.95 -10.63 6.02
CA LYS A 74 -3.16 -11.98 5.47
C LYS A 74 -4.54 -12.50 5.78
#